data_AF-A0A967TTB6-F1
#
_entry.id   AF-A0A967TTB6-F1
#
_cell.length_a   1.000
_cell.length_b   1.000
_cell.length_c   1.000
_cell.angle_alpha   90.00
_cell.angle_beta   90.00
_cell.angle_gamma   90.00
#
_symmetry.space_group_name_H-M   'P 1'
#
loop_
_entity.id
_entity.type
_entity.pdbx_description
1 polymer ?
#
loop_
_entity_poly.entity_id
_entity_poly.type
_entity_poly.pdbx_seq_one_letter_code
_entity_poly.pdbx_strand_id
1 'polypeptide(L)' 'MPGRDGRRRHRAGVSGLAAARALAAGGARVVVLEARERVRGRVHTLDVGRT' A
#
# COMPACT_ATOMS: atom_id res chain seq x y z
N MET A 1 7.70 23.25 15.67
CA MET A 1 7.34 23.11 14.23
C MET A 1 5.93 22.55 14.15
N PRO A 2 4.95 23.22 13.53
CA PRO A 2 3.56 22.78 13.55
C PRO A 2 3.39 21.49 12.73
N GLY A 3 2.61 20.56 13.26
CA GLY A 3 2.37 19.23 12.71
C GLY A 3 1.79 19.26 11.31
N ARG A 4 2.51 18.70 10.34
CA ARG A 4 1.98 18.40 9.02
C ARG A 4 1.19 17.09 9.12
N ASP A 5 -0.11 17.16 9.34
CA ASP A 5 -1.04 16.03 9.14
C ASP A 5 -1.21 15.75 7.63
N GLY A 6 -0.10 15.41 6.98
CA GLY A 6 -0.02 15.16 5.55
C GLY A 6 -0.51 13.76 5.24
N ARG A 7 -1.84 13.60 5.06
CA ARG A 7 -2.43 12.31 4.69
C ARG A 7 -1.94 11.86 3.32
N ARG A 8 -0.89 11.04 3.29
CA ARG A 8 -0.35 10.44 2.05
C ARG A 8 -1.09 9.13 1.76
N ARG A 9 -1.70 9.07 0.58
CA ARG A 9 -2.51 7.96 0.10
C ARG A 9 -1.75 7.23 -1.01
N HIS A 10 -1.65 5.90 -0.90
CA HIS A 10 -1.04 5.06 -1.92
C HIS A 10 -1.99 3.91 -2.28
N ARG A 11 -1.95 3.45 -3.54
CA ARG A 11 -2.61 2.21 -3.98
C ARG A 11 -1.83 0.99 -3.49
N ALA A 12 -2.49 -0.14 -3.25
CA ALA A 12 -1.85 -1.35 -2.73
C ALA A 12 -1.21 -2.22 -3.85
N GLY A 13 -0.66 -1.61 -4.89
CA GLY A 13 0.26 -2.26 -5.83
C GLY A 13 1.69 -2.34 -5.27
N VAL A 14 2.59 -3.09 -5.91
CA VAL A 14 3.98 -3.28 -5.43
C VAL A 14 4.68 -1.93 -5.15
N SER A 15 4.59 -0.96 -6.05
CA SER A 15 5.21 0.36 -5.87
C SER A 15 4.57 1.18 -4.75
N GLY A 16 3.25 1.13 -4.62
CA GLY A 16 2.55 1.87 -3.57
C GLY A 16 2.76 1.26 -2.18
N LEU A 17 2.87 -0.06 -2.07
CA LEU A 17 3.27 -0.74 -0.83
C LEU A 17 4.71 -0.44 -0.46
N ALA A 18 5.63 -0.43 -1.43
CA ALA A 18 7.03 -0.07 -1.20
C ALA A 18 7.16 1.38 -0.69
N ALA A 19 6.46 2.32 -1.32
CA ALA A 19 6.41 3.71 -0.88
C ALA A 19 5.80 3.86 0.52
N ALA A 20 4.68 3.18 0.79
CA ALA A 20 4.03 3.18 2.09
C ALA A 20 4.96 2.64 3.19
N ARG A 21 5.72 1.57 2.90
CA ARG A 21 6.70 1.00 3.83
C ARG A 21 7.84 1.97 4.13
N ALA A 22 8.42 2.60 3.11
CA ALA A 22 9.49 3.57 3.30
C ALA A 22 9.03 4.80 4.10
N LEU A 23 7.83 5.31 3.83
CA LEU A 23 7.26 6.44 4.55
C LEU A 23 6.94 6.09 6.01
N ALA A 24 6.38 4.90 6.27
CA ALA A 24 6.12 4.44 7.63
C ALA A 24 7.43 4.25 8.43
N ALA A 25 8.47 3.71 7.81
CA ALA A 25 9.79 3.60 8.44
C ALA A 25 10.40 4.97 8.78
N GLY A 26 10.09 6.00 8.00
CA GLY A 26 10.46 7.39 8.29
C GLY A 26 9.57 8.09 9.32
N GLY A 27 8.67 7.38 10.00
CA GLY A 27 7.78 7.92 11.04
C GLY A 27 6.53 8.63 10.52
N ALA A 28 6.24 8.54 9.21
CA ALA A 28 5.02 9.11 8.66
C ALA A 28 3.80 8.23 8.96
N ARG A 29 2.66 8.86 9.26
CA ARG A 29 1.36 8.18 9.28
C ARG A 29 0.88 7.96 7.85
N VAL A 30 0.74 6.70 7.45
CA VAL A 30 0.36 6.31 6.08
C VAL A 30 -0.96 5.56 6.07
N VAL A 31 -1.81 5.86 5.09
CA VAL A 31 -3.03 5.11 4.80
C VAL A 31 -2.98 4.62 3.35
N VAL A 32 -3.08 3.30 3.16
CA VAL A 32 -3.12 2.67 1.84
C VAL A 32 -4.58 2.37 1.49
N LEU A 33 -5.03 2.79 0.31
CA LEU A 33 -6.40 2.58 -0.18
C LEU A 33 -6.33 1.74 -1.45
N GLU A 34 -7.03 0.60 -1.46
CA GLU A 34 -7.12 -0.28 -2.62
C GLU A 34 -8.58 -0.41 -3.06
N ALA A 35 -8.81 -0.30 -4.37
CA ALA A 35 -10.16 -0.39 -4.93
C ALA A 35 -10.62 -1.85 -5.11
N ARG A 36 -9.70 -2.79 -4.97
CA ARG A 36 -9.93 -4.23 -5.09
C ARG A 36 -9.99 -4.85 -3.71
N GLU A 37 -10.74 -5.93 -3.59
CA GLU A 37 -10.77 -6.85 -2.42
C GLU A 37 -9.42 -7.53 -2.13
N ARG A 38 -8.37 -7.26 -2.94
CA ARG A 38 -7.02 -7.81 -2.75
C ARG A 38 -5.95 -6.75 -2.93
N VAL A 39 -4.89 -6.92 -2.15
CA VAL A 39 -3.60 -6.25 -2.34
C VAL A 39 -2.90 -6.83 -3.58
N ARG A 40 -1.97 -6.07 -4.19
CA ARG A 40 -1.00 -6.40 -5.27
C ARG A 40 -1.23 -5.72 -6.63
N GLY A 41 -2.28 -4.91 -6.80
CA GLY A 41 -2.49 -4.14 -8.03
C GLY A 41 -2.52 -5.04 -9.28
N ARG A 42 -1.59 -4.83 -10.23
CA ARG A 42 -1.47 -5.64 -11.46
C ARG A 42 -0.87 -7.03 -11.25
N VAL A 43 -0.24 -7.29 -10.11
CA VAL A 43 0.32 -8.62 -9.79
C VAL A 43 -0.82 -9.49 -9.24
N HIS A 44 -1.22 -10.50 -9.98
CA HIS A 44 -2.23 -11.47 -9.56
C HIS A 44 -1.64 -12.87 -9.67
N THR A 45 -1.49 -13.53 -8.53
CA THR A 45 -1.13 -14.94 -8.49
C THR A 45 -2.43 -15.75 -8.45
N LEU A 46 -2.55 -16.71 -9.35
CA LEU A 46 -3.61 -17.71 -9.32
C LEU A 46 -3.06 -18.93 -8.58
N ASP A 47 -3.79 -19.41 -7.58
CA ASP A 47 -3.50 -20.70 -6.96
C ASP A 47 -4.13 -21.79 -7.83
N VAL A 48 -3.31 -22.42 -8.67
CA VAL A 48 -3.75 -23.49 -9.58
C VAL A 48 -3.37 -24.82 -8.93
N GLY A 49 -4.35 -25.49 -8.30
CA GLY A 49 -4.11 -26.80 -7.66
C GLY A 49 -4.95 -27.16 -6.43
N ARG A 50 -6.13 -26.57 -6.21
CA ARG A 50 -7.09 -27.07 -5.22
C ARG A 50 -8.36 -27.59 -5.88
N THR A 51 -8.21 -28.71 -6.58
CA THR A 51 -9.27 -29.65 -6.97
C THR A 51 -8.68 -31.04 -6.92
#